data_AF-A0A3C1H0X8-F1
#
_entry.id   AF-A0A3C1H0X8-F1
#
_cell.length_a   1.000
_cell.length_b   1.000
_cell.length_c   1.000
_cell.angle_alpha   90.00
_cell.angle_beta   90.00
_cell.angle_gamma   90.00
#
_symmetry.space_group_name_H-M   'P 1'
#
loop_
_entity.id
_entity.type
_entity.pdbx_description
1 polymer ?
#
loop_
_entity_poly.entity_id
_entity_poly.type
_entity_poly.pdbx_seq_one_letter_code
_entity_poly.pdbx_strand_id
1 'polypeptide(L)'
;MEMVSALVYQLTKGLTPEQLEAQGFADYFVDHTTGIYPVSASGVPFSAATFQSTGDAISDLHEDLAAEQKARTTYDNILRLADDPDVRDVIRFLREREIVHYQRF
;
A
#
# COMPACT_ATOMS: atom_id res chain seq x y z
N MET A 1 3.20 6.25 4.82
CA MET A 1 4.26 5.38 4.25
C MET A 1 4.98 4.56 5.31
N GLU A 2 5.50 5.16 6.39
CA GLU A 2 6.25 4.43 7.44
C GLU A 2 5.59 3.13 7.92
N MET A 3 4.31 3.15 8.31
CA MET A 3 3.62 1.95 8.81
C MET A 3 3.50 0.83 7.77
N VAL A 4 3.24 1.18 6.49
CA VAL A 4 3.16 0.19 5.40
C VAL A 4 4.54 -0.39 5.13
N SER A 5 5.57 0.45 5.08
CA SER A 5 6.96 0.02 4.90
C SER A 5 7.42 -0.90 6.04
N ALA A 6 7.07 -0.57 7.29
CA ALA A 6 7.40 -1.40 8.45
C ALA A 6 6.70 -2.76 8.41
N LEU A 7 5.42 -2.80 8.00
CA LEU A 7 4.67 -4.04 7.82
C LEU A 7 5.33 -4.95 6.77
N VAL A 8 5.67 -4.41 5.60
CA VAL A 8 6.36 -5.17 4.55
C VAL A 8 7.73 -5.66 5.03
N TYR A 9 8.48 -4.82 5.75
CA TYR A 9 9.76 -5.21 6.32
C TYR A 9 9.62 -6.37 7.32
N GLN A 10 8.62 -6.33 8.20
CA GLN A 10 8.38 -7.40 9.17
C GLN A 10 7.98 -8.71 8.50
N LEU A 11 7.12 -8.67 7.48
CA LEU A 11 6.70 -9.84 6.71
C LEU A 11 7.84 -10.48 5.91
N THR A 12 8.82 -9.69 5.48
CA THR A 12 9.94 -10.16 4.64
C THR A 12 11.20 -10.48 5.44
N LYS A 13 11.18 -10.28 6.77
CA LYS A 13 12.36 -10.47 7.62
C LYS A 13 12.69 -11.95 7.78
N GLY A 14 13.87 -12.34 7.28
CA GLY A 14 14.43 -13.67 7.50
C GLY A 14 13.77 -14.77 6.67
N LEU A 15 13.13 -14.42 5.54
CA LEU A 15 12.59 -15.40 4.60
C LEU A 15 13.71 -16.33 4.08
N THR A 16 13.42 -17.62 4.01
CA THR A 16 14.29 -18.61 3.35
C THR A 16 14.08 -18.59 1.83
N PRO A 17 15.03 -19.09 1.02
CA PRO A 17 14.85 -19.23 -0.43
C PRO A 17 13.56 -19.97 -0.82
N GLU A 18 13.20 -21.03 -0.10
CA GLU A 18 11.99 -21.81 -0.37
C GLU A 18 10.72 -21.00 -0.10
N GLN A 19 10.73 -20.15 0.93
CA GLN A 19 9.60 -19.25 1.23
C GLN A 19 9.46 -18.14 0.19
N LEU A 20 10.57 -17.60 -0.31
CA LEU A 20 10.56 -16.58 -1.38
C LEU A 20 9.87 -17.13 -2.65
N GLU A 21 10.19 -18.35 -3.05
CA GLU A 21 9.56 -19.01 -4.20
C GLU A 21 8.09 -19.34 -3.93
N ALA A 22 7.78 -19.98 -2.79
CA ALA A 22 6.43 -20.41 -2.47
C ALA A 22 5.42 -19.26 -2.34
N GLN A 23 5.89 -18.07 -1.95
CA GLN A 23 5.06 -16.87 -1.76
C GLN A 23 5.03 -15.96 -3.00
N GLY A 24 5.71 -16.32 -4.09
CA GLY A 24 5.79 -15.49 -5.30
C GLY A 24 6.56 -14.18 -5.10
N PHE A 25 7.45 -14.11 -4.11
CA PHE A 25 8.28 -12.93 -3.81
C PHE A 25 9.66 -12.97 -4.47
N ALA A 26 9.98 -14.07 -5.17
CA ALA A 26 11.28 -14.28 -5.80
C ALA A 26 11.67 -13.17 -6.78
N ASP A 27 10.75 -12.74 -7.66
CA ASP A 27 11.02 -11.68 -8.64
C ASP A 27 11.36 -10.35 -7.94
N TYR A 28 10.59 -9.98 -6.92
CA TYR A 28 10.88 -8.80 -6.12
C TYR A 28 12.25 -8.91 -5.43
N PHE A 29 12.58 -10.09 -4.91
CA PHE A 29 13.85 -10.35 -4.23
C PHE A 29 15.06 -10.23 -5.17
N VAL A 30 14.95 -10.68 -6.42
CA VAL A 30 16.03 -10.54 -7.41
C VAL A 30 16.38 -9.07 -7.62
N ASP A 31 15.37 -8.21 -7.73
CA ASP A 31 15.58 -6.78 -7.97
C ASP A 31 15.95 -6.00 -6.70
N HIS A 32 15.35 -6.34 -5.55
CA HIS A 32 15.35 -5.49 -4.35
C HIS A 32 15.74 -6.20 -3.05
N THR A 33 16.09 -7.49 -3.10
CA THR A 33 16.25 -8.34 -1.90
C THR A 33 14.97 -8.23 -1.03
N THR A 34 15.10 -7.87 0.25
CA THR A 34 13.96 -7.55 1.14
C THR A 34 13.90 -6.06 1.44
N GLY A 35 14.57 -5.24 0.63
CA GLY A 35 14.52 -3.78 0.74
C GLY A 35 13.15 -3.25 0.36
N ILE A 36 12.74 -2.13 0.97
CA ILE A 36 11.47 -1.49 0.64
C ILE A 36 11.66 -0.59 -0.58
N TYR A 37 11.12 -1.03 -1.72
CA TYR A 37 11.07 -0.28 -2.96
C TYR A 37 9.62 0.18 -3.23
N PRO A 38 9.37 1.49 -3.41
CA PRO A 38 8.02 1.99 -3.67
C PRO A 38 7.48 1.54 -5.03
N VAL A 39 6.77 0.41 -5.04
CA VAL A 39 6.18 -0.21 -6.22
C VAL A 39 4.78 -0.71 -5.90
N SER A 40 3.88 -0.63 -6.87
CA SER A 40 2.54 -1.21 -6.75
C SER A 40 2.60 -2.75 -6.82
N ALA A 41 1.52 -3.42 -6.38
CA ALA A 41 1.43 -4.88 -6.42
C ALA A 41 1.56 -5.48 -7.84
N SER A 42 1.32 -4.70 -8.89
CA SER A 42 1.51 -5.11 -10.29
C SER A 42 2.88 -4.74 -10.86
N GLY A 43 3.82 -4.25 -10.04
CA GLY A 43 5.18 -3.93 -10.47
C GLY A 43 5.40 -2.53 -11.05
N VAL A 44 4.42 -1.63 -11.01
CA VAL A 44 4.59 -0.24 -11.49
C VAL A 44 5.32 0.59 -10.42
N PRO A 45 6.52 1.13 -10.70
CA PRO A 45 7.24 1.98 -9.75
C PRO A 45 6.50 3.28 -9.46
N PHE A 46 6.60 3.75 -8.23
CA PHE A 46 6.11 5.08 -7.87
C PHE A 46 6.85 6.17 -8.67
N SER A 47 6.10 7.16 -9.15
CA SER A 47 6.67 8.32 -9.84
C SER A 47 5.78 9.54 -9.63
N ALA A 48 6.30 10.73 -9.93
CA ALA A 48 5.53 11.97 -9.84
C ALA A 48 4.28 12.00 -10.75
N ALA A 49 4.19 11.10 -11.75
CA ALA A 49 3.04 11.00 -12.63
C ALA A 49 1.75 10.57 -11.91
N THR A 50 1.83 10.04 -10.69
CA THR A 50 0.64 9.68 -9.90
C THR A 50 -0.05 10.87 -9.25
N PHE A 51 0.60 12.04 -9.18
CA PHE A 51 0.01 13.24 -8.59
C PHE A 51 -0.93 13.92 -9.58
N GLN A 52 -2.18 14.17 -9.17
CA GLN A 52 -3.15 14.96 -9.91
C GLN A 52 -3.28 16.31 -9.21
N SER A 53 -2.37 17.23 -9.53
CA SER A 53 -2.36 18.58 -8.95
C SER A 53 -2.41 19.59 -10.08
N THR A 54 -3.48 20.37 -10.07
CA THR A 54 -3.78 21.36 -11.11
C THR A 54 -3.64 22.79 -10.60
N GLY A 55 -3.68 22.98 -9.28
CA GLY A 55 -3.60 24.29 -8.63
C GLY A 55 -4.96 24.98 -8.46
N ASP A 56 -6.04 24.38 -8.95
CA ASP A 56 -7.41 24.79 -8.65
C ASP A 56 -7.92 24.03 -7.43
N ALA A 57 -8.27 24.75 -6.37
CA ALA A 57 -8.63 24.14 -5.09
C ALA A 57 -9.86 23.24 -5.18
N ILE A 58 -10.84 23.56 -6.02
CA ILE A 58 -12.05 22.72 -6.15
C ILE A 58 -11.72 21.42 -6.87
N SER A 59 -10.99 21.51 -7.98
CA SER A 59 -10.56 20.34 -8.76
C SER A 59 -9.66 19.43 -7.93
N ASP A 60 -8.67 20.00 -7.23
CA ASP A 60 -7.73 19.25 -6.41
C ASP A 60 -8.44 18.57 -5.21
N LEU A 61 -9.45 19.21 -4.59
CA LEU A 61 -10.27 18.57 -3.54
C LEU A 61 -11.05 17.34 -4.06
N HIS A 62 -11.57 17.38 -5.29
CA HIS A 62 -12.26 16.22 -5.86
C HIS A 62 -11.30 15.08 -6.17
N GLU A 63 -10.08 15.40 -6.62
CA GLU A 63 -9.02 14.41 -6.81
C GLU A 63 -8.60 13.77 -5.48
N ASP A 64 -8.45 14.56 -4.41
CA ASP A 64 -8.13 14.06 -3.07
C ASP A 64 -9.23 13.11 -2.54
N LEU A 65 -10.51 13.50 -2.65
CA LEU A 65 -11.65 12.63 -2.29
C LEU A 65 -11.63 11.31 -3.09
N ALA A 66 -11.38 11.38 -4.40
CA ALA A 66 -11.28 10.19 -5.23
C ALA A 66 -10.08 9.31 -4.85
N ALA A 67 -8.94 9.92 -4.49
CA ALA A 67 -7.75 9.20 -4.04
C ALA A 67 -8.02 8.42 -2.75
N GLU A 68 -8.63 9.06 -1.75
CA GLU A 68 -8.99 8.41 -0.47
C GLU A 68 -9.96 7.24 -0.66
N GLN A 69 -10.96 7.41 -1.54
CA GLN A 69 -11.93 6.36 -1.84
C GLN A 69 -11.29 5.15 -2.57
N LYS A 70 -10.32 5.39 -3.47
CA LYS A 70 -9.53 4.34 -4.13
C LYS A 70 -8.62 3.63 -3.11
N ALA A 71 -7.94 4.37 -2.24
CA ALA A 71 -7.10 3.82 -1.17
C ALA A 71 -7.90 2.90 -0.23
N ARG A 72 -9.09 3.33 0.19
CA ARG A 72 -10.00 2.51 1.01
C ARG A 72 -10.36 1.19 0.34
N THR A 73 -10.64 1.22 -0.97
CA THR A 73 -10.95 0.01 -1.74
C THR A 73 -9.77 -0.96 -1.78
N THR A 74 -8.54 -0.43 -1.92
CA THR A 74 -7.32 -1.25 -1.85
C THR A 74 -7.17 -1.92 -0.48
N TYR A 75 -7.39 -1.21 0.61
CA TYR A 75 -7.35 -1.81 1.95
C TYR A 75 -8.46 -2.84 2.17
N ASP A 76 -9.68 -2.59 1.68
CA ASP A 76 -10.76 -3.57 1.69
C ASP A 76 -10.35 -4.86 0.96
N ASN A 77 -9.64 -4.75 -0.17
CA ASN A 77 -9.13 -5.92 -0.90
C ASN A 77 -8.05 -6.66 -0.12
N ILE A 78 -7.11 -5.96 0.52
CA ILE A 78 -6.10 -6.59 1.39
C ILE A 78 -6.78 -7.35 2.53
N LEU A 79 -7.80 -6.77 3.16
CA LEU A 79 -8.56 -7.44 4.24
C LEU A 79 -9.36 -8.66 3.80
N ARG A 80 -9.60 -8.84 2.50
CA ARG A 80 -10.19 -10.09 1.95
C ARG A 80 -9.15 -11.19 1.74
N LEU A 81 -7.86 -10.83 1.64
CA LEU A 81 -6.77 -11.74 1.30
C LEU A 81 -5.87 -12.08 2.50
N ALA A 82 -5.74 -11.17 3.46
CA ALA A 82 -4.87 -11.35 4.62
C ALA A 82 -5.62 -12.05 5.76
N ASP A 83 -5.08 -13.15 6.27
CA ASP A 83 -5.62 -13.87 7.43
C ASP A 83 -4.88 -13.54 8.74
N ASP A 84 -3.65 -13.06 8.65
CA ASP A 84 -2.81 -12.71 9.81
C ASP A 84 -3.40 -11.51 10.58
N PRO A 85 -3.75 -11.66 11.88
CA PRO A 85 -4.26 -10.57 12.72
C PRO A 85 -3.34 -9.34 12.75
N ASP A 86 -2.01 -9.53 12.80
CA ASP A 86 -1.04 -8.44 12.92
C ASP A 86 -1.00 -7.59 11.64
N VAL A 87 -1.25 -8.20 10.49
CA VAL A 87 -1.45 -7.48 9.22
C VAL A 87 -2.81 -6.78 9.21
N ARG A 88 -3.87 -7.51 9.55
CA ARG A 88 -5.25 -7.04 9.44
C ARG A 88 -5.53 -5.83 10.33
N ASP A 89 -4.97 -5.79 11.53
CA ASP A 89 -5.20 -4.68 12.46
C ASP A 89 -4.55 -3.38 11.98
N VAL A 90 -3.32 -3.46 11.44
CA VAL A 90 -2.66 -2.31 10.80
C VAL A 90 -3.47 -1.81 9.60
N ILE A 91 -3.97 -2.72 8.77
CA ILE A 91 -4.76 -2.36 7.58
C ILE A 91 -6.13 -1.78 7.97
N ARG A 92 -6.79 -2.28 9.02
CA ARG A 92 -8.04 -1.69 9.55
C ARG A 92 -7.81 -0.28 10.06
N PHE A 93 -6.72 -0.05 10.77
CA PHE A 93 -6.36 1.28 11.25
C PHE A 93 -6.15 2.26 10.08
N LEU A 94 -5.38 1.86 9.06
CA LEU A 94 -5.17 2.67 7.85
C LEU A 94 -6.47 2.94 7.10
N ARG A 95 -7.31 1.92 6.95
CA ARG A 95 -8.62 2.02 6.29
C ARG A 95 -9.55 3.03 6.97
N GLU A 96 -9.58 3.03 8.30
CA GLU A 96 -10.40 3.99 9.05
C GLU A 96 -9.92 5.43 8.84
N ARG A 97 -8.60 5.63 8.71
CA ARG A 97 -8.03 6.95 8.42
C ARG A 97 -8.49 7.49 7.07
N GLU A 98 -8.65 6.66 6.04
CA GLU A 98 -9.13 7.15 4.74
C GLU A 98 -10.61 7.58 4.81
N ILE A 99 -11.41 7.01 5.71
CA ILE A 99 -12.76 7.52 5.98
C ILE A 99 -12.68 8.92 6.61
N VAL A 100 -11.77 9.11 7.57
CA VAL A 100 -11.57 10.40 8.22
C VAL A 100 -10.99 11.44 7.26
N HIS A 101 -10.05 11.07 6.39
CA HIS A 101 -9.51 11.96 5.37
C HIS A 101 -10.61 12.37 4.37
N TYR A 102 -11.36 11.40 3.84
CA TYR A 102 -12.47 11.66 2.92
C TYR A 102 -13.53 12.60 3.51
N GLN A 103 -13.84 12.47 4.81
CA GLN A 103 -14.82 13.35 5.48
C GLN A 103 -14.29 14.76 5.78
N ARG A 104 -12.97 14.97 5.72
CA ARG A 104 -12.33 16.24 6.06
C ARG A 104 -12.04 17.12 4.84
N PHE A 105 -11.83 16.52 3.68
CA PHE A 105 -11.78 17.23 2.40
C PHE A 105 -13.17 17.71 2.00
#